data_AF-J5MA91-F1
#
_entry.id   AF-J5MA91-F1
#
_cell.length_a   1.000
_cell.length_b   1.000
_cell.length_c   1.000
_cell.angle_alpha   90.00
_cell.angle_beta   90.00
_cell.angle_gamma   90.00
#
_symmetry.space_group_name_H-M   'P 1'
#
loop_
_entity.id
_entity.type
_entity.pdbx_description
1 polymer ?
#
loop_
_entity_poly.entity_id
_entity_poly.type
_entity_poly.pdbx_seq_one_letter_code
_entity_poly.pdbx_strand_id
1 'polypeptide(L)'
;MAIDLEKFKKLALEDFEFKRETRYLNGIIKCDFPTRSVALHFEDGKMAKVEEAAYDDEKCTIVIRGTGEQWDALLQKKPQPFYQCLQSSNIKHGLYLSNNHETFAYLPALNRMTNLMREARPEGVAA
;
A
#
# COMPACT_ATOMS: atom_id res chain seq x y z
N MET A 1 -14.45 5.02 0.69
CA MET A 1 -13.82 3.76 1.12
C MET A 1 -12.92 3.28 0.00
N ALA A 2 -11.60 3.32 0.15
CA ALA A 2 -10.68 3.05 -0.96
C ALA A 2 -10.46 1.55 -1.23
N ILE A 3 -10.50 0.68 -0.21
CA ILE A 3 -10.26 -0.78 -0.34
C ILE A 3 -11.09 -1.60 0.68
N ASP A 4 -11.47 -2.82 0.31
CA ASP A 4 -11.96 -3.86 1.24
C ASP A 4 -10.76 -4.51 1.93
N LEU A 5 -10.66 -4.35 3.26
CA LEU A 5 -9.48 -4.76 4.01
C LEU A 5 -9.36 -6.28 4.16
N GLU A 6 -10.48 -6.98 4.34
CA GLU A 6 -10.48 -8.43 4.45
C GLU A 6 -10.15 -9.08 3.12
N LYS A 7 -10.70 -8.54 2.02
CA LYS A 7 -10.34 -8.97 0.67
C LYS A 7 -8.85 -8.71 0.37
N PHE A 8 -8.34 -7.51 0.69
CA PHE A 8 -6.92 -7.18 0.53
C PHE A 8 -6.03 -8.15 1.32
N LYS A 9 -6.35 -8.37 2.60
CA LYS A 9 -5.59 -9.27 3.47
C LYS A 9 -5.53 -10.68 2.89
N LYS A 10 -6.65 -11.22 2.42
CA LYS A 10 -6.69 -12.53 1.77
C LYS A 10 -5.80 -12.56 0.53
N LEU A 11 -5.95 -11.60 -0.38
CA LEU A 11 -5.15 -11.51 -1.61
C LEU A 11 -3.65 -11.44 -1.29
N ALA A 12 -3.24 -10.58 -0.38
CA ALA A 12 -1.85 -10.44 0.04
C ALA A 12 -1.28 -11.70 0.71
N LEU A 13 -2.09 -12.43 1.49
CA LEU A 13 -1.70 -13.70 2.10
C LEU A 13 -1.67 -14.87 1.11
N GLU A 14 -2.24 -14.75 -0.09
CA GLU A 14 -2.25 -15.79 -1.12
C GLU A 14 -1.24 -15.49 -2.25
N ASP A 15 -0.88 -14.21 -2.44
CA ASP A 15 -0.04 -13.75 -3.53
C ASP A 15 1.44 -14.15 -3.39
N PHE A 16 1.92 -14.97 -4.33
CA PHE A 16 3.30 -15.45 -4.33
C PHE A 16 4.33 -14.32 -4.55
N GLU A 17 4.05 -13.39 -5.46
CA GLU A 17 4.97 -12.28 -5.74
C GLU A 17 5.14 -11.40 -4.52
N PHE A 18 4.04 -11.02 -3.86
CA PHE A 18 4.06 -10.18 -2.68
C PHE A 18 4.85 -10.85 -1.55
N LYS A 19 4.58 -12.12 -1.25
CA LYS A 19 5.35 -12.89 -0.27
C LYS A 19 6.83 -12.97 -0.60
N ARG A 20 7.18 -13.18 -1.88
CA ARG A 20 8.57 -13.24 -2.31
C ARG A 20 9.26 -11.91 -2.07
N GLU A 21 8.62 -10.80 -2.46
CA GLU A 21 9.21 -9.47 -2.33
C GLU A 21 9.27 -8.98 -0.87
N THR A 22 8.40 -9.46 0.02
CA THR A 22 8.41 -9.11 1.45
C THR A 22 9.19 -10.07 2.34
N ARG A 23 9.83 -11.12 1.80
CA ARG A 23 10.45 -12.23 2.57
C ARG A 23 11.53 -11.87 3.60
N TYR A 24 11.98 -10.62 3.64
CA TYR A 24 12.93 -10.10 4.63
C TYR A 24 12.45 -8.80 5.29
N LEU A 25 11.23 -8.35 4.97
CA LEU A 25 10.66 -7.13 5.52
C LEU A 25 10.29 -7.35 6.99
N ASN A 26 10.63 -6.36 7.82
CA ASN A 26 10.24 -6.28 9.22
C ASN A 26 9.72 -4.87 9.54
N GLY A 27 8.73 -4.81 10.42
CA GLY A 27 8.13 -3.57 10.91
C GLY A 27 6.80 -3.24 10.25
N ILE A 28 6.44 -1.96 10.19
CA ILE A 28 5.10 -1.50 9.84
C ILE A 28 5.12 -0.71 8.53
N ILE A 29 4.32 -1.13 7.56
CA ILE A 29 3.92 -0.28 6.43
C ILE A 29 2.61 0.40 6.80
N LYS A 30 2.62 1.73 6.87
CA LYS A 30 1.44 2.54 7.11
C LYS A 30 0.92 3.16 5.82
N CYS A 31 -0.39 3.05 5.60
CA CYS A 31 -1.11 3.72 4.54
C CYS A 31 -2.18 4.65 5.13
N ASP A 32 -1.95 5.95 5.08
CA ASP A 32 -2.92 6.96 5.49
C ASP A 32 -3.83 7.33 4.29
N PHE A 33 -5.10 7.00 4.44
CA PHE A 33 -6.21 7.49 3.60
C PHE A 33 -6.87 8.70 4.29
N PRO A 34 -7.66 9.51 3.58
CA PRO A 34 -8.27 10.71 4.17
C PRO A 34 -9.11 10.47 5.43
N THR A 35 -9.76 9.31 5.54
CA THR A 35 -10.70 9.00 6.62
C THR A 35 -10.23 7.86 7.53
N ARG A 36 -9.11 7.21 7.23
CA ARG A 36 -8.59 6.07 8.00
C ARG A 36 -7.12 5.82 7.73
N SER A 37 -6.46 5.20 8.68
CA SER A 37 -5.08 4.69 8.54
C SER A 37 -5.10 3.17 8.58
N VAL A 38 -4.34 2.55 7.69
CA VAL A 38 -4.18 1.09 7.64
C VAL A 38 -2.71 0.76 7.94
N ALA A 39 -2.48 -0.19 8.83
CA ALA A 39 -1.16 -0.68 9.19
C ALA A 39 -1.00 -2.16 8.78
N LEU A 40 0.08 -2.45 8.06
CA LEU A 40 0.51 -3.80 7.71
C LEU A 40 1.75 -4.13 8.54
N HIS A 41 1.63 -5.13 9.40
CA HIS A 41 2.71 -5.58 10.26
C HIS A 41 3.44 -6.74 9.60
N PHE A 42 4.76 -6.61 9.53
CA PHE A 42 5.66 -7.64 9.02
C PHE A 42 6.61 -8.12 10.11
N GLU A 43 6.66 -9.44 10.26
CA GLU A 43 7.53 -10.15 11.21
C GLU A 43 8.18 -11.32 10.46
N ASP A 44 9.51 -11.36 10.46
CA ASP A 44 10.35 -12.32 9.75
C ASP A 44 9.93 -12.53 8.29
N GLY A 45 9.66 -11.41 7.60
CA GLY A 45 9.26 -11.41 6.20
C GLY A 45 7.85 -11.90 5.92
N LYS A 46 7.02 -12.10 6.95
CA LYS A 46 5.62 -12.51 6.82
C LYS A 46 4.71 -11.38 7.26
N MET A 47 3.62 -11.17 6.52
CA MET A 47 2.58 -10.23 6.92
C MET A 47 1.76 -10.83 8.07
N ALA A 48 2.09 -10.45 9.30
CA ALA A 48 1.52 -11.01 10.53
C ALA A 48 0.12 -10.44 10.82
N LYS A 49 -0.08 -9.14 10.55
CA LYS A 49 -1.33 -8.45 10.87
C LYS A 49 -1.61 -7.35 9.85
N VAL A 50 -2.90 -7.12 9.60
CA VAL A 50 -3.40 -5.97 8.86
C VAL A 50 -4.55 -5.39 9.68
N GLU A 51 -4.51 -4.09 10.00
CA GLU A 51 -5.53 -3.45 10.81
C GLU A 51 -5.75 -1.98 10.44
N GLU A 52 -6.93 -1.46 10.79
CA GLU A 52 -7.17 -0.02 10.80
C GLU A 52 -6.64 0.57 12.11
N ALA A 53 -5.47 1.20 12.05
CA ALA A 53 -4.83 1.83 13.19
C ALA A 53 -3.95 2.99 12.73
N ALA A 54 -3.94 4.07 13.51
CA ALA A 54 -3.03 5.19 13.33
C ALA A 54 -1.81 4.97 14.24
N TYR A 55 -0.65 4.78 13.62
CA TYR A 55 0.64 4.76 14.29
C TYR A 55 1.40 6.06 14.02
N ASP A 56 2.18 6.51 15.00
CA ASP A 56 3.16 7.58 14.81
C ASP A 56 4.19 7.17 13.74
N ASP A 57 4.71 8.13 12.98
CA ASP A 57 5.61 7.85 11.85
C ASP A 57 6.90 7.17 12.26
N GLU A 58 7.41 7.54 13.44
CA GLU A 58 8.67 7.02 13.96
C GLU A 58 8.59 5.52 14.31
N LYS A 59 7.37 4.98 14.42
CA LYS A 59 7.11 3.54 14.62
C LYS A 59 6.94 2.78 13.30
N CYS A 60 6.89 3.49 12.17
CA CYS A 60 6.60 2.91 10.86
C CYS A 60 7.86 2.82 10.00
N THR A 61 8.10 1.65 9.42
CA THR A 61 9.22 1.41 8.49
C THR A 61 9.02 2.17 7.18
N ILE A 62 7.78 2.15 6.65
CA ILE A 62 7.39 2.85 5.42
C ILE A 62 6.05 3.52 5.67
N VAL A 63 5.95 4.80 5.31
CA VAL A 63 4.72 5.58 5.43
C VAL A 63 4.30 6.07 4.06
N ILE A 64 3.02 5.87 3.74
CA ILE A 64 2.39 6.27 2.49
C ILE A 64 1.18 7.14 2.84
N ARG A 65 1.04 8.29 2.20
CA ARG A 65 -0.13 9.17 2.40
C ARG A 65 -0.56 9.79 1.09
N GLY A 66 -1.87 9.90 0.91
CA GLY A 66 -2.44 10.60 -0.22
C GLY A 66 -3.78 11.23 0.11
N THR A 67 -4.16 12.22 -0.70
CA THR A 67 -5.52 12.74 -0.73
C THR A 67 -6.49 11.66 -1.25
N GLY A 68 -7.80 11.91 -1.12
CA GLY A 68 -8.80 11.00 -1.66
C GLY A 68 -8.64 10.83 -3.17
N GLU A 69 -8.44 11.95 -3.88
CA GLU A 69 -8.21 11.97 -5.33
C GLU A 69 -6.97 11.17 -5.74
N GLN A 70 -5.86 11.32 -5.01
CA GLN A 70 -4.62 10.58 -5.28
C GLN A 70 -4.83 9.07 -5.10
N TRP A 71 -5.47 8.65 -4.01
CA TRP A 71 -5.76 7.24 -3.77
C TRP A 71 -6.75 6.68 -4.80
N ASP A 72 -7.80 7.43 -5.13
CA ASP A 72 -8.80 7.01 -6.10
C ASP A 72 -8.17 6.79 -7.48
N ALA A 73 -7.31 7.71 -7.93
CA ALA A 73 -6.59 7.62 -9.20
C ALA A 73 -5.51 6.51 -9.20
N LEU A 74 -4.73 6.39 -8.12
CA LEU A 74 -3.73 5.32 -7.93
C LEU A 74 -4.36 3.93 -8.01
N LEU A 75 -5.55 3.78 -7.44
CA LEU A 75 -6.24 2.51 -7.30
C LEU A 75 -7.23 2.22 -8.45
N GLN A 76 -7.27 3.01 -9.53
CA GLN A 76 -8.04 2.64 -10.72
C GLN A 76 -7.50 1.33 -11.33
N LYS A 77 -8.39 0.52 -11.93
CA LYS A 77 -7.99 -0.69 -12.67
C LYS A 77 -7.04 -0.37 -13.83
N LYS A 78 -7.28 0.77 -14.48
CA LYS A 78 -6.41 1.34 -15.51
C LYS A 78 -6.02 2.76 -15.06
N PRO A 79 -4.98 2.89 -14.21
CA PRO A 79 -4.61 4.17 -13.66
C PRO A 79 -4.11 5.12 -14.74
N GLN A 80 -4.38 6.41 -14.56
CA GLN A 80 -3.85 7.47 -15.39
C GLN A 80 -2.31 7.51 -15.36
N PRO A 81 -1.66 8.19 -16.31
CA PRO A 81 -0.21 8.34 -16.30
C PRO A 81 0.33 8.85 -14.96
N PHE A 82 1.41 8.23 -14.49
CA PHE A 82 2.07 8.48 -13.22
C PHE A 82 1.25 8.10 -11.96
N TYR A 83 0.12 7.42 -12.15
CA TYR A 83 -0.59 6.66 -11.12
C TYR A 83 -0.37 5.15 -11.23
N GLN A 84 0.62 4.69 -12.02
CA GLN A 84 0.87 3.25 -12.18
C GLN A 84 1.46 2.61 -10.92
N CYS A 85 2.26 3.36 -10.15
CA CYS A 85 2.84 2.92 -8.89
C CYS A 85 3.04 4.08 -7.91
N LEU A 86 3.32 3.75 -6.64
CA LEU A 86 3.54 4.73 -5.57
C LEU A 86 4.68 5.70 -5.88
N GLN A 87 5.75 5.24 -6.53
CA GLN A 87 6.93 6.07 -6.83
C GLN A 87 6.62 7.14 -7.87
N SER A 88 5.97 6.78 -8.98
CA SER A 88 5.60 7.75 -10.00
C SER A 88 4.55 8.73 -9.48
N SER A 89 3.63 8.26 -8.62
CA SER A 89 2.64 9.12 -7.96
C SER A 89 3.27 10.07 -6.96
N ASN A 90 4.29 9.64 -6.24
CA ASN A 90 5.05 10.51 -5.35
C ASN A 90 5.74 11.64 -6.14
N ILE A 91 6.54 11.27 -7.14
CA ILE A 91 7.34 12.23 -7.90
C ILE A 91 6.48 13.20 -8.71
N LYS A 92 5.40 12.70 -9.34
CA LYS A 92 4.60 13.51 -10.26
C LYS A 92 3.43 14.24 -9.60
N HIS A 93 2.75 13.57 -8.67
CA HIS A 93 1.46 14.00 -8.14
C HIS A 93 1.50 14.38 -6.66
N GLY A 94 2.67 14.29 -6.01
CA GLY A 94 2.85 14.72 -4.61
C GLY A 94 2.26 13.75 -3.58
N LEU A 95 2.01 12.49 -3.95
CA LEU A 95 1.69 11.44 -3.00
C LEU A 95 2.88 11.24 -2.05
N TYR A 96 2.66 11.27 -0.73
CA TYR A 96 3.74 11.05 0.21
C TYR A 96 4.12 9.57 0.23
N LEU A 97 5.41 9.29 0.12
CA LEU A 97 6.04 7.98 0.32
C LEU A 97 7.34 8.23 1.08
N SER A 98 7.60 7.48 2.16
CA SER A 98 8.85 7.56 2.91
C SER A 98 10.05 7.48 1.97
N ASN A 99 11.02 8.39 2.15
CA ASN A 99 12.25 8.40 1.36
C ASN A 99 13.40 7.82 2.20
N ASN A 100 13.38 6.50 2.42
CA ASN A 100 14.39 5.77 3.19
C ASN A 100 14.83 4.50 2.44
N HIS A 101 15.87 3.85 2.95
CA HIS A 101 16.50 2.70 2.30
C HIS A 101 15.55 1.50 2.21
N GLU A 102 14.65 1.33 3.18
CA GLU A 102 13.62 0.31 3.18
C GLU A 102 12.61 0.52 2.05
N THR A 103 12.14 1.76 1.83
CA THR A 103 11.29 2.06 0.67
C THR A 103 11.97 1.60 -0.62
N PHE A 104 13.25 1.93 -0.83
CA PHE A 104 13.97 1.55 -2.06
C PHE A 104 14.19 0.03 -2.17
N ALA A 105 14.50 -0.64 -1.05
CA ALA A 105 14.70 -2.08 -1.02
C ALA A 105 13.42 -2.86 -1.37
N TYR A 106 12.25 -2.33 -0.96
CA TYR A 106 10.96 -3.00 -1.08
C TYR A 106 10.03 -2.42 -2.14
N LEU A 107 10.55 -1.63 -3.09
CA LEU A 107 9.76 -1.08 -4.22
C LEU A 107 8.95 -2.16 -4.98
N PRO A 108 9.50 -3.35 -5.29
CA PRO A 108 8.72 -4.40 -5.94
C PRO A 108 7.52 -4.84 -5.09
N ALA A 109 7.70 -4.97 -3.76
CA ALA A 109 6.62 -5.32 -2.84
C ALA A 109 5.56 -4.21 -2.79
N LEU A 110 5.96 -2.95 -2.72
CA LEU A 110 5.05 -1.80 -2.73
C LEU A 110 4.24 -1.71 -4.04
N ASN A 111 4.87 -2.02 -5.18
CA ASN A 111 4.20 -2.07 -6.47
C ASN A 111 3.18 -3.21 -6.54
N ARG A 112 3.55 -4.41 -6.06
CA ARG A 112 2.61 -5.53 -5.97
C ARG A 112 1.46 -5.25 -5.00
N MET A 113 1.76 -4.67 -3.84
CA MET A 113 0.76 -4.23 -2.86
C MET A 113 -0.27 -3.28 -3.49
N THR A 114 0.18 -2.32 -4.30
CA THR A 114 -0.70 -1.38 -5.01
C THR A 114 -1.65 -2.11 -5.96
N ASN A 115 -1.18 -3.16 -6.66
CA ASN A 115 -2.04 -3.99 -7.52
C ASN A 115 -3.07 -4.77 -6.70
N LEU A 116 -2.66 -5.38 -5.58
CA LEU A 116 -3.57 -6.12 -4.70
C LEU A 116 -4.64 -5.18 -4.10
N MET A 117 -4.27 -3.94 -3.77
CA MET A 117 -5.22 -2.91 -3.33
C MET A 117 -6.24 -2.55 -4.42
N ARG A 118 -5.83 -2.48 -5.71
CA ARG A 118 -6.75 -2.28 -6.84
C ARG A 118 -7.77 -3.40 -6.94
N GLU A 119 -7.32 -4.65 -6.81
CA GLU A 119 -8.19 -5.84 -6.83
C GLU A 119 -9.13 -5.90 -5.61
N ALA A 120 -8.67 -5.38 -4.48
CA ALA A 120 -9.44 -5.28 -3.25
C ALA A 120 -10.48 -4.15 -3.24
N ARG A 121 -10.62 -3.36 -4.32
CA ARG A 121 -11.70 -2.37 -4.39
C ARG A 121 -13.08 -3.07 -4.37
N PRO A 122 -14.08 -2.50 -3.65
CA PRO A 122 -15.45 -2.98 -3.73
C PRO A 122 -15.96 -2.95 -5.17
N GLU A 123 -16.74 -3.97 -5.55
CA GLU A 123 -17.39 -4.00 -6.86
C GLU A 123 -18.38 -2.82 -6.99
N GLY A 124 -18.39 -2.15 -8.15
CA GLY A 124 -19.26 -1.00 -8.39
C GLY A 124 -18.65 0.38 -8.09
N VAL A 125 -17.42 0.44 -7.57
CA VAL A 125 -16.65 1.70 -7.57
C VAL A 125 -16.13 1.91 -8.99
N ALA A 126 -16.85 2.75 -9.76
CA ALA A 126 -16.59 3.00 -11.18
C ALA A 126 -15.12 3.37 -11.43
N ALA A 127 -14.63 2.91 -12.58
CA ALA A 127 -13.29 3.19 -13.11
C ALA A 127 -13.11 4.68 -13.40
#